data_AF-A0A916PVP6-F1
#
_entry.id   AF-A0A916PVP6-F1
#
_cell.length_a   1.000
_cell.length_b   1.000
_cell.length_c   1.000
_cell.angle_alpha   90.00
_cell.angle_beta   90.00
_cell.angle_gamma   90.00
#
_symmetry.space_group_name_H-M   'P 1'
#
loop_
_entity.id
_entity.type
_entity.pdbx_description
1 polymer ?
#
loop_
_entity_poly.entity_id
_entity_poly.type
_entity_poly.pdbx_seq_one_letter_code
_entity_poly.pdbx_strand_id
1 'polypeptide(L)'
;MTTEPAQIRKKFLKLAKILHPDVFGRTSEEKESATKYFSKMVSPAYQLLNSDRERGEYLATLRMFAQNKKQKEETPTLSSEIAQKLYRIPHEITYKQYVEQVSPKQYETLDSIMEYTATLSELNLVYLFTQTSLSFSSGSSTAAPVGGQGANVEATPAAKPAQSPALRNLNMAELFISKKQWTDALKELLSAEKLDPNNAKVYALKGLVQMNQNAAAIAKASFQKALKLDPKEPTAVKYINQVSAQTKPPEKPPDKKGGLFGWGKK
;
A
#
# COMPACT_ATOMS: atom_id res chain seq x y z
N MET A 1 -7.67 -2.39 5.64
CA MET A 1 -8.64 -3.21 6.38
C MET A 1 -8.07 -3.64 7.74
N THR A 2 -7.53 -2.68 8.50
CA THR A 2 -6.97 -2.85 9.85
C THR A 2 -7.61 -1.81 10.77
N THR A 3 -8.93 -1.72 10.69
CA THR A 3 -9.69 -0.71 11.43
C THR A 3 -10.07 -1.32 12.77
N GLU A 4 -9.58 -0.72 13.86
CA GLU A 4 -9.89 -1.13 15.23
C GLU A 4 -11.43 -1.16 15.46
N PRO A 5 -11.98 -2.12 16.23
CA PRO A 5 -13.41 -2.19 16.52
C PRO A 5 -13.99 -0.86 17.02
N ALA A 6 -13.22 -0.11 17.82
CA ALA A 6 -13.60 1.21 18.29
C ALA A 6 -13.81 2.22 17.15
N GLN A 7 -12.98 2.17 16.11
CA GLN A 7 -13.14 3.03 14.94
C GLN A 7 -14.33 2.60 14.07
N ILE A 8 -14.58 1.29 13.94
CA ILE A 8 -15.76 0.75 13.24
C ILE A 8 -17.04 1.24 13.91
N ARG A 9 -17.14 1.08 15.24
CA ARG A 9 -18.28 1.58 16.03
C ARG A 9 -18.44 3.10 15.92
N LYS A 10 -17.36 3.87 16.00
CA LYS A 10 -17.40 5.33 15.85
C LYS A 10 -17.95 5.75 14.48
N LYS A 11 -17.53 5.08 13.41
CA LYS A 11 -18.03 5.34 12.05
C LYS A 11 -19.51 4.94 11.92
N PHE A 12 -19.90 3.78 12.44
CA PHE A 12 -21.30 3.34 12.46
C PHE A 12 -22.22 4.35 13.15
N LEU A 13 -21.86 4.85 14.34
CA LEU A 13 -22.66 5.85 15.05
C LEU A 13 -22.81 7.16 14.26
N LYS A 14 -21.75 7.59 13.56
CA LYS A 14 -21.83 8.77 12.68
C LYS A 14 -22.83 8.54 11.54
N LEU A 15 -22.81 7.35 10.93
CA LEU A 15 -23.73 7.00 9.85
C LEU A 15 -25.17 6.85 10.34
N ALA A 16 -25.38 6.24 11.51
CA ALA A 16 -26.70 6.12 12.14
C ALA A 16 -27.32 7.50 12.37
N LYS A 17 -26.52 8.48 12.81
CA LYS A 17 -26.98 9.87 12.96
C LYS A 17 -27.37 10.50 11.63
N ILE A 18 -26.56 10.30 10.59
CA ILE A 18 -26.83 10.87 9.25
C ILE A 18 -28.08 10.24 8.64
N LEU A 19 -28.28 8.93 8.76
CA LEU A 19 -29.37 8.20 8.12
C LEU A 19 -30.62 8.04 9.00
N HIS A 20 -30.70 8.75 10.13
CA HIS A 20 -31.88 8.68 11.00
C HIS A 20 -33.12 9.30 10.33
N PRO A 21 -34.32 8.69 10.44
CA PRO A 21 -35.54 9.25 9.83
C PRO A 21 -35.92 10.64 10.38
N ASP A 22 -35.57 10.94 11.63
CA ASP A 22 -35.93 12.23 12.28
C ASP A 22 -34.94 13.37 12.02
N VAL A 23 -34.10 13.27 10.99
CA VAL A 23 -33.27 14.41 10.56
C VAL A 23 -34.20 15.52 10.05
N PHE A 24 -34.12 16.69 10.69
CA PHE A 24 -34.94 17.86 10.36
C PHE A 24 -34.74 18.28 8.90
N GLY A 25 -35.83 18.64 8.23
CA GLY A 25 -35.81 19.13 6.84
C GLY A 25 -35.95 18.06 5.75
N ARG A 26 -36.04 16.76 6.10
CA ARG A 26 -36.25 15.68 5.13
C ARG A 26 -37.68 15.55 4.62
N THR A 27 -37.84 15.32 3.32
CA THR A 27 -39.11 14.87 2.72
C THR A 27 -39.46 13.44 3.14
N SER A 28 -40.69 13.00 2.88
CA SER A 28 -41.13 11.63 3.16
C SER A 28 -40.29 10.59 2.40
N GLU A 29 -39.96 10.87 1.13
CA GLU A 29 -39.16 10.00 0.26
C GLU A 29 -37.71 9.90 0.75
N GLU A 30 -37.15 11.00 1.24
CA GLU A 30 -35.81 11.02 1.84
C GLU A 30 -35.76 10.22 3.14
N LYS A 31 -36.79 10.29 3.96
CA LYS A 31 -36.90 9.48 5.19
C LYS A 31 -36.96 7.99 4.88
N GLU A 32 -37.74 7.61 3.87
CA GLU A 32 -37.83 6.22 3.41
C GLU A 32 -36.48 5.74 2.87
N SER A 33 -35.84 6.53 2.01
CA SER A 33 -34.52 6.22 1.44
C SER A 33 -33.45 6.08 2.52
N ALA A 34 -33.41 7.01 3.49
CA ALA A 34 -32.48 6.94 4.62
C ALA A 34 -32.68 5.67 5.45
N THR A 35 -33.94 5.33 5.75
CA THR A 35 -34.31 4.11 6.49
C THR A 35 -33.88 2.85 5.72
N LYS A 36 -34.10 2.84 4.40
CA LYS A 36 -33.69 1.75 3.52
C LYS A 36 -32.18 1.59 3.49
N TYR A 37 -31.41 2.66 3.32
CA TYR A 37 -29.95 2.60 3.32
C TYR A 37 -29.39 2.15 4.67
N PHE A 38 -29.95 2.65 5.77
CA PHE A 38 -29.53 2.25 7.10
C PHE A 38 -29.77 0.75 7.35
N SER A 39 -30.98 0.27 7.07
CA SER A 39 -31.38 -1.12 7.34
C SER A 39 -30.78 -2.14 6.37
N LYS A 40 -30.56 -1.77 5.10
CA LYS A 40 -30.08 -2.70 4.06
C LYS A 40 -28.57 -2.66 3.83
N MET A 41 -27.89 -1.57 4.17
CA MET A 41 -26.45 -1.44 3.93
C MET A 41 -25.65 -1.21 5.21
N VAL A 42 -25.99 -0.18 5.99
CA VAL A 42 -25.14 0.24 7.12
C VAL A 42 -25.21 -0.73 8.30
N SER A 43 -26.41 -1.14 8.71
CA SER A 43 -26.57 -2.07 9.84
C SER A 43 -25.97 -3.45 9.56
N PRO A 44 -26.25 -4.10 8.41
CA PRO A 44 -25.62 -5.39 8.09
C PRO A 44 -24.10 -5.29 7.97
N ALA A 45 -23.58 -4.23 7.36
CA ALA A 45 -22.13 -4.02 7.26
C ALA A 45 -21.48 -3.85 8.64
N TYR A 46 -22.13 -3.17 9.59
CA TYR A 46 -21.62 -3.04 10.94
C TYR A 46 -21.60 -4.38 11.68
N GLN A 47 -22.67 -5.18 11.59
CA GLN A 47 -22.72 -6.51 12.21
C GLN A 47 -21.56 -7.38 11.71
N LEU A 48 -21.43 -7.47 10.38
CA LEU A 48 -20.38 -8.21 9.71
C LEU A 48 -18.98 -7.78 10.16
N LEU A 49 -18.72 -6.47 10.21
CA LEU A 49 -17.39 -5.93 10.52
C LEU A 49 -17.06 -5.93 12.01
N ASN A 50 -18.07 -5.97 12.88
CA ASN A 50 -17.89 -5.95 14.34
C ASN A 50 -17.75 -7.37 14.94
N SER A 51 -18.08 -8.41 14.18
CA SER A 51 -17.85 -9.81 14.54
C SER A 51 -16.56 -10.32 13.91
N ASP A 52 -15.58 -10.74 14.72
CA ASP A 52 -14.31 -11.26 14.21
C ASP A 52 -14.49 -12.50 13.31
N ARG A 53 -15.45 -13.35 13.68
CA ARG A 53 -15.79 -14.54 12.91
C ARG A 53 -16.37 -14.17 11.55
N GLU A 54 -17.45 -13.38 11.52
CA GLU A 54 -18.14 -13.01 10.28
C GLU A 54 -17.22 -12.19 9.36
N ARG A 55 -16.45 -11.27 9.95
CA ARG A 55 -15.41 -10.52 9.23
C ARG A 55 -14.39 -11.46 8.60
N GLY A 56 -13.96 -12.49 9.32
CA GLY A 56 -13.01 -13.46 8.79
C GLY A 56 -13.55 -14.30 7.64
N GLU A 57 -14.79 -14.78 7.78
CA GLU A 57 -15.52 -15.49 6.72
C GLU A 57 -15.66 -14.61 5.47
N TYR A 58 -16.07 -13.34 5.64
CA TYR A 58 -16.18 -12.39 4.54
C TYR A 58 -14.85 -12.15 3.83
N LEU A 59 -13.76 -11.93 4.58
CA LEU A 59 -12.43 -11.77 3.98
C LEU A 59 -11.97 -13.02 3.23
N ALA A 60 -12.33 -14.22 3.70
CA ALA A 60 -12.07 -15.46 2.98
C ALA A 60 -12.83 -15.50 1.64
N THR A 61 -14.10 -15.08 1.60
CA THR A 61 -14.85 -15.01 0.34
C THR A 61 -14.22 -14.04 -0.66
N LEU A 62 -13.71 -12.88 -0.20
CA LEU A 62 -13.01 -11.93 -1.06
C LEU A 62 -11.70 -12.49 -1.62
N ARG A 63 -10.95 -13.26 -0.81
CA ARG A 63 -9.74 -13.95 -1.31
C ARG A 63 -10.10 -14.95 -2.40
N MET A 64 -11.12 -15.78 -2.18
CA MET A 64 -11.55 -16.78 -3.17
C MET A 64 -12.04 -16.11 -4.46
N PHE A 65 -12.83 -15.04 -4.33
CA PHE A 65 -13.25 -14.24 -5.47
C PHE A 65 -12.05 -13.74 -6.28
N ALA A 66 -11.07 -13.11 -5.63
CA ALA A 66 -9.87 -12.60 -6.30
C ALA A 66 -9.05 -13.71 -6.98
N GLN A 67 -8.89 -14.87 -6.31
CA GLN A 67 -8.20 -16.03 -6.87
C GLN A 67 -8.91 -16.58 -8.12
N ASN A 68 -10.23 -16.75 -8.05
CA ASN A 68 -11.03 -17.24 -9.16
C ASN A 68 -10.96 -16.29 -10.37
N LYS A 69 -11.02 -14.98 -10.14
CA LYS A 69 -10.88 -13.97 -11.20
C LYS A 69 -9.51 -14.02 -11.85
N LYS A 70 -8.44 -14.17 -11.05
CA LYS A 70 -7.06 -14.29 -11.54
C LYS A 70 -6.85 -15.56 -12.37
N GLN A 71 -7.41 -16.69 -11.96
CA GLN A 71 -7.33 -17.96 -12.71
C GLN A 71 -8.00 -17.87 -14.08
N LYS A 72 -9.09 -17.10 -14.19
CA LYS A 72 -9.82 -16.90 -15.45
C LYS A 72 -9.25 -15.77 -16.32
N GLU A 73 -8.16 -15.12 -15.89
CA GLU A 73 -7.57 -13.95 -16.53
C GLU A 73 -8.60 -12.84 -16.84
N GLU A 74 -9.65 -12.74 -16.02
CA GLU A 74 -10.70 -11.76 -16.21
C GLU A 74 -10.17 -10.35 -15.95
N THR A 75 -10.71 -9.37 -16.67
CA THR A 75 -10.43 -7.95 -16.44
C THR A 75 -11.63 -7.31 -15.74
N PRO A 76 -11.40 -6.37 -14.81
CA PRO A 76 -12.51 -5.69 -14.15
C PRO A 76 -13.16 -4.72 -15.14
N THR A 77 -14.49 -4.65 -15.12
CA THR A 77 -15.26 -3.59 -15.77
C THR A 77 -15.35 -2.41 -14.82
N LEU A 78 -14.86 -1.24 -15.23
CA LEU A 78 -14.75 -0.06 -14.36
C LEU A 78 -15.39 1.16 -15.03
N SER A 79 -16.28 1.84 -14.32
CA SER A 79 -16.90 3.09 -14.77
C SER A 79 -16.20 4.33 -14.19
N SER A 80 -15.64 4.23 -12.98
CA SER A 80 -15.02 5.34 -12.28
C SER A 80 -13.62 5.65 -12.81
N GLU A 81 -13.37 6.91 -13.16
CA GLU A 81 -12.06 7.36 -13.62
C GLU A 81 -10.93 7.05 -12.61
N ILE A 82 -11.18 7.22 -11.31
CA ILE A 82 -10.15 7.00 -10.29
C ILE A 82 -9.84 5.50 -10.12
N ALA A 83 -10.84 4.63 -10.32
CA ALA A 83 -10.63 3.19 -10.32
C ALA A 83 -9.85 2.76 -11.57
N GLN A 84 -10.17 3.31 -12.74
CA GLN A 84 -9.41 3.08 -13.97
C GLN A 84 -7.96 3.55 -13.83
N LYS A 85 -7.72 4.75 -13.28
CA LYS A 85 -6.38 5.29 -12.98
C LYS A 85 -5.61 4.37 -12.03
N LEU A 86 -6.26 3.90 -10.95
CA LEU A 86 -5.66 2.96 -10.01
C LEU A 86 -5.31 1.62 -10.69
N TYR A 87 -6.17 1.09 -11.55
CA TYR A 87 -5.91 -0.17 -12.24
C TYR A 87 -4.74 -0.07 -13.22
N ARG A 88 -4.55 1.11 -13.85
CA ARG A 88 -3.41 1.36 -14.75
C ARG A 88 -2.07 1.35 -14.01
N ILE A 89 -2.02 1.89 -12.80
CA ILE A 89 -0.81 1.93 -11.94
C ILE A 89 -1.16 1.51 -10.50
N PRO A 90 -1.35 0.20 -10.24
CA PRO A 90 -1.89 -0.26 -8.96
C PRO A 90 -0.95 -0.08 -7.79
N HIS A 91 -1.29 0.73 -6.79
CA HIS A 91 -0.45 0.89 -5.61
C HIS A 91 -1.28 1.04 -4.33
N GLU A 92 -0.81 0.45 -3.23
CA GLU A 92 -1.54 0.43 -1.94
C GLU A 92 -1.82 1.85 -1.43
N ILE A 93 -0.85 2.75 -1.58
CA ILE A 93 -0.95 4.12 -1.08
C ILE A 93 -1.94 4.94 -1.90
N THR A 94 -1.89 4.82 -3.23
CA THR A 94 -2.85 5.49 -4.12
C THR A 94 -4.27 5.00 -3.84
N TYR A 95 -4.44 3.69 -3.62
CA TYR A 95 -5.71 3.12 -3.20
C TYR A 95 -6.22 3.76 -1.89
N LYS A 96 -5.38 3.83 -0.84
CA LYS A 96 -5.75 4.45 0.43
C LYS A 96 -6.14 5.92 0.25
N GLN A 97 -5.38 6.68 -0.53
CA GLN A 97 -5.66 8.08 -0.83
C GLN A 97 -7.02 8.26 -1.52
N TYR A 98 -7.31 7.45 -2.54
CA TYR A 98 -8.62 7.50 -3.22
C TYR A 98 -9.77 7.11 -2.29
N VAL A 99 -9.60 6.08 -1.45
CA VAL A 99 -10.61 5.71 -0.45
C VAL A 99 -10.82 6.83 0.57
N GLU A 100 -9.77 7.48 1.05
CA GLU A 100 -9.85 8.63 1.97
C GLU A 100 -10.50 9.85 1.32
N GLN A 101 -10.32 10.05 0.03
CA GLN A 101 -10.95 11.13 -0.73
C GLN A 101 -12.45 10.90 -0.96
N VAL A 102 -12.86 9.64 -1.19
CA VAL A 102 -14.24 9.29 -1.59
C VAL A 102 -15.12 8.96 -0.39
N SER A 103 -14.62 8.20 0.59
CA SER A 103 -15.44 7.69 1.70
C SER A 103 -16.13 8.76 2.55
N PRO A 104 -15.58 9.98 2.77
CA PRO A 104 -16.31 11.02 3.50
C PRO A 104 -17.54 11.53 2.74
N LYS A 105 -17.47 11.54 1.40
CA LYS A 105 -18.52 12.07 0.52
C LYS A 105 -19.72 11.15 0.40
N GLN A 106 -19.52 9.85 0.62
CA GLN A 106 -20.55 8.81 0.47
C GLN A 106 -21.86 9.15 1.19
N TYR A 107 -21.81 9.82 2.34
CA TYR A 107 -22.98 10.12 3.14
C TYR A 107 -23.19 11.63 3.36
N GLU A 108 -22.72 12.47 2.43
CA GLU A 108 -23.01 13.91 2.45
C GLU A 108 -24.47 14.19 2.07
N THR A 109 -24.98 13.48 1.05
CA THR A 109 -26.38 13.55 0.61
C THR A 109 -26.93 12.14 0.38
N LEU A 110 -28.26 11.98 0.42
CA LEU A 110 -28.87 10.67 0.16
C LEU A 110 -28.66 10.22 -1.29
N ASP A 111 -28.75 11.14 -2.24
CA ASP A 111 -28.62 10.85 -3.67
C ASP A 111 -27.22 10.38 -4.05
N SER A 112 -26.20 10.89 -3.36
CA SER A 112 -24.80 10.52 -3.63
C SER A 112 -24.37 9.16 -3.07
N ILE A 113 -25.19 8.53 -2.21
CA ILE A 113 -24.80 7.29 -1.51
C ILE A 113 -24.47 6.18 -2.51
N MET A 114 -25.33 5.94 -3.50
CA MET A 114 -25.13 4.83 -4.44
C MET A 114 -23.94 5.06 -5.37
N GLU A 115 -23.76 6.29 -5.85
CA GLU A 115 -22.63 6.67 -6.72
C GLU A 115 -21.28 6.44 -6.03
N TYR A 116 -21.12 6.97 -4.81
CA TYR A 116 -19.89 6.80 -4.06
C TYR A 116 -19.71 5.37 -3.54
N THR A 117 -20.80 4.65 -3.25
CA THR A 117 -20.74 3.20 -2.92
C THR A 117 -20.23 2.39 -4.12
N ALA A 118 -20.70 2.70 -5.33
CA ALA A 118 -20.22 2.07 -6.55
C ALA A 118 -18.73 2.37 -6.77
N THR A 119 -18.32 3.64 -6.64
CA THR A 119 -16.93 4.05 -6.77
C THR A 119 -16.00 3.35 -5.76
N LEU A 120 -16.39 3.27 -4.49
CA LEU A 120 -15.62 2.55 -3.46
C LEU A 120 -15.56 1.05 -3.75
N SER A 121 -16.64 0.47 -4.26
CA SER A 121 -16.67 -0.94 -4.67
C SER A 121 -15.71 -1.21 -5.83
N GLU A 122 -15.63 -0.31 -6.81
CA GLU A 122 -14.66 -0.40 -7.91
C GLU A 122 -13.20 -0.27 -7.43
N LEU A 123 -12.91 0.66 -6.51
CA LEU A 123 -11.58 0.76 -5.90
C LEU A 123 -11.19 -0.53 -5.15
N ASN A 124 -12.13 -1.09 -4.38
CA ASN A 124 -11.92 -2.38 -3.70
C ASN A 124 -11.69 -3.51 -4.70
N LEU A 125 -12.44 -3.54 -5.80
CA LEU A 125 -12.29 -4.51 -6.87
C LEU A 125 -10.89 -4.44 -7.48
N VAL A 126 -10.43 -3.23 -7.83
CA VAL A 126 -9.08 -3.01 -8.35
C VAL A 126 -8.01 -3.47 -7.36
N TYR A 127 -8.17 -3.17 -6.07
CA TYR A 127 -7.26 -3.66 -5.04
C TYR A 127 -7.20 -5.19 -5.02
N LEU A 128 -8.35 -5.87 -5.03
CA LEU A 128 -8.41 -7.33 -5.04
C LEU A 128 -7.75 -7.95 -6.29
N PHE A 129 -7.93 -7.33 -7.46
CA PHE A 129 -7.37 -7.82 -8.73
C PHE A 129 -5.84 -7.65 -8.82
N THR A 130 -5.28 -6.66 -8.12
CA THR A 130 -3.90 -6.21 -8.35
C THR A 130 -2.94 -6.59 -7.23
N GLN A 131 -3.45 -7.03 -6.08
CA GLN A 131 -2.61 -7.47 -4.97
C GLN A 131 -1.93 -8.81 -5.25
N THR A 132 -0.61 -8.85 -5.06
CA THR A 132 0.21 -10.07 -5.21
C THR A 132 -0.02 -11.08 -4.09
N SER A 133 -0.34 -10.60 -2.88
CA SER A 133 -0.72 -11.44 -1.74
C SER A 133 -1.80 -10.73 -0.93
N LEU A 134 -2.98 -11.35 -0.85
CA LEU A 134 -4.07 -10.87 0.01
C LEU A 134 -3.84 -11.33 1.45
N SER A 135 -2.98 -10.59 2.15
CA SER A 135 -2.83 -10.70 3.59
C SER A 135 -4.01 -9.99 4.25
N PHE A 136 -4.99 -10.76 4.70
CA PHE A 136 -5.98 -10.30 5.67
C PHE A 136 -5.71 -11.07 6.97
N SER A 137 -5.60 -10.38 8.11
CA SER A 137 -5.48 -11.05 9.40
C SER A 137 -6.87 -11.47 9.86
N SER A 138 -7.20 -12.75 9.68
CA SER A 138 -8.23 -13.50 10.42
C SER A 138 -8.34 -14.91 9.83
N GLY A 139 -8.48 -15.88 10.73
CA GLY A 139 -8.28 -17.31 10.55
C GLY A 139 -9.15 -18.01 9.52
N SER A 140 -8.77 -19.27 9.29
CA SER A 140 -9.22 -20.20 8.26
C SER A 140 -10.74 -20.39 8.16
N SER A 141 -11.18 -20.55 6.91
CA SER A 141 -12.13 -21.57 6.41
C SER A 141 -13.31 -21.04 5.57
N THR A 142 -13.81 -21.94 4.74
CA THR A 142 -14.62 -21.86 3.51
C THR A 142 -16.06 -21.35 3.65
N ALA A 143 -16.57 -20.56 2.68
CA ALA A 143 -17.76 -20.83 1.85
C ALA A 143 -18.35 -19.59 1.10
N ALA A 144 -18.91 -19.88 -0.09
CA ALA A 144 -19.84 -19.23 -1.05
C ALA A 144 -20.11 -17.69 -1.10
N PRO A 145 -20.30 -17.11 -2.32
CA PRO A 145 -20.55 -15.68 -2.52
C PRO A 145 -22.04 -15.31 -2.55
N VAL A 146 -22.39 -14.13 -2.03
CA VAL A 146 -23.70 -13.48 -2.20
C VAL A 146 -23.55 -12.34 -3.21
N GLY A 147 -24.24 -12.48 -4.35
CA GLY A 147 -24.23 -11.50 -5.44
C GLY A 147 -25.18 -10.34 -5.18
N GLY A 148 -24.70 -9.12 -5.42
CA GLY A 148 -25.51 -7.91 -5.51
C GLY A 148 -25.46 -7.38 -6.94
N GLN A 149 -26.62 -7.32 -7.60
CA GLN A 149 -26.79 -6.66 -8.89
C GLN A 149 -26.81 -5.14 -8.71
N GLY A 150 -26.18 -4.41 -9.62
CA GLY A 150 -26.20 -2.96 -9.65
C GLY A 150 -25.99 -2.40 -11.06
N ALA A 151 -27.04 -1.72 -11.54
CA ALA A 151 -27.16 -0.63 -12.52
C ALA A 151 -26.27 -0.61 -13.79
N ASN A 152 -26.96 -0.53 -14.94
CA ASN A 152 -26.41 -0.16 -16.24
C ASN A 152 -25.81 1.25 -16.21
N VAL A 153 -24.50 1.31 -16.01
CA VAL A 153 -23.62 2.39 -16.47
C VAL A 153 -22.69 1.72 -17.49
N GLU A 154 -22.33 2.40 -18.58
CA GLU A 154 -21.55 1.84 -19.69
C GLU A 154 -20.10 1.50 -19.22
N ALA A 155 -19.97 0.39 -18.50
CA ALA A 155 -18.73 -0.06 -17.89
C ALA A 155 -17.88 -0.78 -18.93
N THR A 156 -16.73 -0.22 -19.27
CA THR A 156 -15.81 -0.83 -20.24
C THR A 156 -14.79 -1.73 -19.54
N PRO A 157 -14.28 -2.77 -20.21
CA PRO A 157 -13.13 -3.53 -19.73
C PRO A 157 -11.94 -2.59 -19.44
N ALA A 158 -11.37 -2.69 -18.24
CA ALA A 158 -10.26 -1.83 -17.86
C ALA A 158 -8.97 -2.18 -18.62
N ALA A 159 -8.23 -1.17 -19.06
CA ALA A 159 -6.94 -1.36 -19.72
C ALA A 159 -5.92 -1.98 -18.75
N LYS A 160 -5.24 -3.05 -19.18
CA LYS A 160 -4.25 -3.78 -18.37
C LYS A 160 -3.19 -2.84 -17.77
N PRO A 161 -2.61 -3.16 -16.59
CA PRO A 161 -1.59 -2.33 -15.95
C PRO A 161 -0.43 -2.00 -16.89
N ALA A 162 -0.05 -0.72 -16.93
CA ALA A 162 0.90 -0.21 -17.94
C ALA A 162 2.38 -0.49 -17.61
N GLN A 163 2.68 -0.91 -16.39
CA GLN A 163 4.04 -1.15 -15.90
C GLN A 163 4.10 -2.43 -15.09
N SER A 164 5.25 -3.10 -15.09
CA SER A 164 5.46 -4.26 -14.23
C SER A 164 5.39 -3.86 -12.74
N PRO A 165 4.96 -4.75 -11.84
CA PRO A 165 4.96 -4.47 -10.41
C PRO A 165 6.33 -4.07 -9.86
N ALA A 166 7.42 -4.65 -10.39
CA ALA A 166 8.79 -4.30 -10.01
C ALA A 166 9.14 -2.85 -10.36
N LEU A 167 8.87 -2.44 -11.62
CA LEU A 167 9.14 -1.08 -12.09
C LEU A 167 8.30 -0.05 -11.33
N ARG A 168 7.03 -0.37 -11.07
CA ARG A 168 6.15 0.50 -10.29
C ARG A 168 6.67 0.73 -8.86
N ASN A 169 7.08 -0.33 -8.16
CA ASN A 169 7.64 -0.21 -6.80
C ASN A 169 8.95 0.57 -6.82
N LEU A 170 9.81 0.36 -7.83
CA LEU A 170 11.02 1.14 -8.03
C LEU A 170 10.72 2.65 -8.20
N ASN A 171 9.76 2.99 -9.06
CA ASN A 171 9.34 4.39 -9.28
C ASN A 171 8.78 5.02 -7.98
N MET A 172 8.02 4.26 -7.20
CA MET A 172 7.52 4.71 -5.89
C MET A 172 8.65 4.93 -4.88
N ALA A 173 9.65 4.05 -4.86
CA ALA A 173 10.83 4.25 -4.03
C ALA A 173 11.58 5.54 -4.38
N GLU A 174 11.75 5.85 -5.67
CA GLU A 174 12.38 7.10 -6.11
C GLU A 174 11.58 8.33 -5.64
N LEU A 175 10.26 8.28 -5.75
CA LEU A 175 9.39 9.33 -5.22
C LEU A 175 9.59 9.51 -3.71
N PHE A 176 9.65 8.42 -2.94
CA PHE A 176 9.90 8.48 -1.50
C PHE A 176 11.29 9.01 -1.15
N ILE A 177 12.32 8.63 -1.91
CA ILE A 177 13.68 9.15 -1.77
C ILE A 177 13.69 10.67 -2.00
N SER A 178 12.99 11.17 -3.03
CA SER A 178 12.90 12.61 -3.30
C SER A 178 12.24 13.39 -2.14
N LYS A 179 11.34 12.74 -1.41
CA LYS A 179 10.67 13.27 -0.22
C LYS A 179 11.40 12.95 1.09
N LYS A 180 12.57 12.30 1.03
CA LYS A 180 13.36 11.83 2.19
C LYS A 180 12.59 10.88 3.12
N GLN A 181 11.58 10.18 2.61
CA GLN A 181 10.80 9.18 3.33
C GLN A 181 11.50 7.81 3.27
N TRP A 182 12.60 7.69 4.01
CA TRP A 182 13.53 6.56 3.88
C TRP A 182 12.93 5.20 4.20
N THR A 183 12.06 5.11 5.20
CA THR A 183 11.41 3.85 5.60
C THR A 183 10.47 3.32 4.52
N ASP A 184 9.65 4.20 3.94
CA ASP A 184 8.74 3.83 2.85
C ASP A 184 9.52 3.48 1.57
N ALA A 185 10.56 4.25 1.24
CA ALA A 185 11.45 3.95 0.12
C ALA A 185 12.07 2.54 0.27
N LEU A 186 12.56 2.18 1.46
CA LEU A 186 13.14 0.87 1.70
C LEU A 186 12.11 -0.25 1.51
N LYS A 187 10.88 -0.07 2.01
CA LYS A 187 9.79 -1.05 1.83
C LYS A 187 9.51 -1.30 0.35
N GLU A 188 9.43 -0.24 -0.45
CA GLU A 188 9.21 -0.36 -1.90
C GLU A 188 10.39 -1.02 -2.61
N LEU A 189 11.63 -0.69 -2.24
CA LEU A 189 12.82 -1.30 -2.82
C LEU A 189 12.95 -2.79 -2.49
N LEU A 190 12.59 -3.21 -1.28
CA LEU A 190 12.55 -4.64 -0.91
C LEU A 190 11.49 -5.39 -1.72
N SER A 191 10.36 -4.75 -1.99
CA SER A 191 9.30 -5.32 -2.84
C SER A 191 9.75 -5.40 -4.30
N ALA A 192 10.44 -4.38 -4.81
CA ALA A 192 11.03 -4.37 -6.15
C ALA A 192 12.11 -5.46 -6.30
N GLU A 193 13.01 -5.59 -5.33
CA GLU A 193 14.06 -6.62 -5.31
C GLU A 193 13.48 -8.04 -5.35
N LYS A 194 12.42 -8.31 -4.58
CA LYS A 194 11.77 -9.63 -4.59
C LYS A 194 11.23 -10.00 -5.96
N LEU A 195 10.79 -9.01 -6.74
CA LEU A 195 10.20 -9.18 -8.06
C LEU A 195 11.24 -9.17 -9.18
N ASP A 196 12.34 -8.42 -8.99
CA ASP A 196 13.44 -8.29 -9.93
C ASP A 196 14.80 -8.26 -9.16
N PRO A 197 15.33 -9.44 -8.80
CA PRO A 197 16.52 -9.56 -7.96
C PRO A 197 17.84 -9.22 -8.68
N ASN A 198 17.81 -8.94 -9.98
CA ASN A 198 19.01 -8.61 -10.76
C ASN A 198 19.04 -7.13 -11.19
N ASN A 199 18.19 -6.30 -10.59
CA ASN A 199 18.13 -4.88 -10.90
C ASN A 199 19.19 -4.07 -10.15
N ALA A 200 20.26 -3.67 -10.84
CA ALA A 200 21.34 -2.88 -10.22
C ALA A 200 20.85 -1.59 -9.55
N LYS A 201 19.90 -0.90 -10.18
CA LYS A 201 19.32 0.37 -9.68
C LYS A 201 18.60 0.18 -8.35
N VAL A 202 17.86 -0.93 -8.18
CA VAL A 202 17.21 -1.26 -6.89
C VAL A 202 18.26 -1.34 -5.77
N TYR A 203 19.36 -2.06 -5.98
CA TYR A 203 20.43 -2.18 -4.98
C TYR A 203 21.13 -0.85 -4.70
N ALA A 204 21.33 -0.03 -5.73
CA ALA A 204 21.96 1.26 -5.56
C ALA A 204 21.09 2.22 -4.75
N LEU A 205 19.80 2.28 -5.04
CA LEU A 205 18.84 3.07 -4.26
C LEU A 205 18.69 2.52 -2.83
N LYS A 206 18.74 1.19 -2.62
CA LYS A 206 18.78 0.60 -1.27
C LYS A 206 20.00 1.09 -0.49
N GLY A 207 21.17 1.10 -1.13
CA GLY A 207 22.39 1.64 -0.53
C GLY A 207 22.23 3.10 -0.13
N LEU A 208 21.65 3.92 -1.02
CA LEU A 208 21.39 5.34 -0.74
C LEU A 208 20.45 5.53 0.46
N VAL A 209 19.35 4.78 0.50
CA VAL A 209 18.37 4.83 1.60
C VAL A 209 19.01 4.40 2.92
N GLN A 210 19.73 3.28 2.92
CA GLN A 210 20.42 2.76 4.12
C GLN A 210 21.50 3.70 4.63
N MET A 211 22.23 4.37 3.74
CA MET A 211 23.22 5.38 4.12
C MET A 211 22.56 6.56 4.84
N ASN A 212 21.39 7.02 4.36
CA ASN A 212 20.61 8.08 5.01
C ASN A 212 19.91 7.62 6.31
N GLN A 213 19.81 6.31 6.54
CA GLN A 213 19.36 5.73 7.81
C GLN A 213 20.52 5.43 8.78
N ASN A 214 21.72 5.93 8.51
CA ASN A 214 22.95 5.67 9.28
C ASN A 214 23.39 4.19 9.32
N ALA A 215 22.89 3.35 8.41
CA ALA A 215 23.24 1.95 8.29
C ALA A 215 24.39 1.74 7.29
N ALA A 216 25.52 2.42 7.50
CA ALA A 216 26.63 2.51 6.54
C ALA A 216 27.20 1.14 6.10
N ALA A 217 27.32 0.18 7.03
CA ALA A 217 27.80 -1.17 6.69
C ALA A 217 26.86 -1.90 5.72
N ILE A 218 25.54 -1.81 5.95
CA ILE A 218 24.52 -2.42 5.09
C ILE A 218 24.47 -1.69 3.74
N ALA A 219 24.54 -0.36 3.78
CA ALA A 219 24.57 0.47 2.58
C ALA A 219 25.74 0.12 1.65
N LYS A 220 26.94 -0.07 2.21
CA LYS A 220 28.13 -0.50 1.47
C LYS A 220 27.90 -1.84 0.76
N ALA A 221 27.31 -2.82 1.44
CA ALA A 221 27.00 -4.12 0.85
C ALA A 221 25.99 -3.98 -0.32
N SER A 222 24.95 -3.14 -0.15
CA SER A 222 23.98 -2.85 -1.20
C SER A 222 24.62 -2.19 -2.43
N PHE A 223 25.47 -1.17 -2.24
CA PHE A 223 26.20 -0.55 -3.35
C PHE A 223 27.17 -1.52 -4.03
N GLN A 224 27.87 -2.36 -3.28
CA GLN A 224 28.74 -3.39 -3.86
C GLN A 224 27.94 -4.39 -4.69
N LYS A 225 26.74 -4.79 -4.25
CA LYS A 225 25.85 -5.65 -5.04
C LYS A 225 25.38 -4.95 -6.31
N ALA A 226 25.04 -3.66 -6.24
CA ALA A 226 24.69 -2.86 -7.42
C ALA A 226 25.84 -2.85 -8.43
N LEU A 227 27.07 -2.55 -8.00
CA LEU A 227 28.26 -2.51 -8.86
C LEU A 227 28.68 -3.87 -9.41
N LYS A 228 28.33 -4.97 -8.74
CA LYS A 228 28.50 -6.33 -9.29
C LYS A 228 27.53 -6.62 -10.44
N LEU A 229 26.33 -6.04 -10.40
CA LEU A 229 25.30 -6.21 -11.43
C LEU A 229 25.52 -5.23 -12.61
N ASP A 230 25.83 -3.97 -12.29
CA ASP A 230 26.22 -2.94 -13.24
C ASP A 230 27.39 -2.12 -12.68
N PRO A 231 28.62 -2.37 -13.16
CA PRO A 231 29.81 -1.64 -12.71
C PRO A 231 29.77 -0.13 -12.93
N LYS A 232 28.86 0.37 -13.78
CA LYS A 232 28.71 1.80 -14.08
C LYS A 232 27.44 2.39 -13.47
N GLU A 233 26.77 1.70 -12.54
CA GLU A 233 25.56 2.22 -11.93
C GLU A 233 25.85 3.58 -11.26
N PRO A 234 25.23 4.69 -11.71
CA PRO A 234 25.66 6.04 -11.35
C PRO A 234 25.58 6.35 -9.85
N THR A 235 24.54 5.87 -9.18
CA THR A 235 24.29 6.15 -7.76
C THR A 235 25.32 5.44 -6.89
N ALA A 236 25.61 4.18 -7.18
CA ALA A 236 26.55 3.35 -6.45
C ALA A 236 27.98 3.85 -6.65
N VAL A 237 28.38 4.18 -7.88
CA VAL A 237 29.71 4.79 -8.14
C VAL A 237 29.85 6.10 -7.36
N LYS A 238 28.81 6.94 -7.34
CA LYS A 238 28.82 8.22 -6.64
C LYS A 238 29.00 8.08 -5.12
N TYR A 239 28.33 7.11 -4.49
CA TYR A 239 28.23 7.04 -3.02
C TYR A 239 29.09 5.95 -2.36
N ILE A 240 29.66 4.98 -3.10
CA ILE A 240 30.44 3.88 -2.53
C ILE A 240 31.69 4.35 -1.75
N ASN A 241 32.36 5.40 -2.20
CA ASN A 241 33.54 5.93 -1.53
C ASN A 241 33.18 6.64 -0.22
N GLN A 242 32.11 7.42 -0.22
CA GLN A 242 31.59 8.11 0.96
C GLN A 242 31.21 7.12 2.06
N VAL A 243 30.43 6.08 1.72
CA VAL A 243 30.03 5.08 2.71
C VAL A 243 31.21 4.25 3.20
N SER A 244 32.19 3.97 2.33
CA SER A 244 33.40 3.23 2.71
C SER A 244 34.22 3.96 3.75
N ALA A 245 34.33 5.29 3.64
CA ALA A 245 34.99 6.13 4.64
C ALA A 245 34.27 6.10 6.00
N GLN A 246 32.93 6.10 6.01
CA GLN A 246 32.13 6.00 7.24
C GLN A 246 32.25 4.63 7.94
N THR A 247 32.58 3.58 7.18
CA THR A 247 32.74 2.21 7.72
C THR A 247 34.17 1.87 8.13
N LYS A 248 35.14 2.76 7.95
CA LYS A 248 36.52 2.52 8.41
C LYS A 248 36.56 2.56 9.95
N PRO A 249 37.15 1.56 10.62
CA PRO A 249 37.50 1.69 12.03
C PRO A 249 38.36 2.94 12.24
N PRO A 250 38.24 3.66 13.37
CA PRO A 250 39.13 4.78 13.67
C PRO A 250 40.57 4.30 13.60
N GLU A 251 41.41 4.99 12.82
CA GLU A 251 42.84 4.69 12.73
C GLU A 251 43.42 4.71 14.15
N LYS A 252 44.03 3.59 14.57
CA LYS A 252 44.78 3.56 15.82
C LYS A 252 45.84 4.67 15.74
N PRO A 253 45.99 5.52 16.78
CA PRO A 253 47.02 6.55 16.76
C PRO A 253 48.38 5.90 16.50
N PRO A 254 49.26 6.53 15.71
CA PRO A 254 50.55 5.96 15.38
C PRO A 254 51.31 5.67 16.68
N ASP A 255 51.74 4.42 16.85
CA ASP A 255 52.62 4.02 17.95
C ASP A 255 53.82 4.97 17.94
N LYS A 256 53.91 5.84 18.95
CA LYS A 256 55.12 6.61 19.22
C LYS A 256 56.21 5.62 19.61
N LYS A 257 56.90 5.07 18.62
CA LYS A 257 58.26 4.53 18.79
C LYS A 257 59.22 5.70 19.04
N GLY A 258 59.11 6.35 20.19
CA GLY A 258 60.26 6.97 20.83
C GLY A 258 61.01 5.82 21.50
N GLY A 259 62.25 5.48 21.19
CA GLY A 259 63.33 6.26 20.60
C GLY A 259 64.55 5.71 21.31
N LEU A 260 65.32 4.91 20.60
CA LEU A 260 66.61 4.40 21.07
C LEU A 260 67.50 5.58 21.50
N PHE A 261 67.66 5.78 22.80
CA PHE A 261 68.77 6.56 23.34
C PHE A 261 69.63 5.63 24.18
N GLY A 262 70.56 4.96 23.50
CA GLY A 262 71.80 4.51 24.11
C GLY A 262 72.70 5.73 24.32
N TRP A 263 73.08 6.01 25.56
CA TRP A 263 74.27 6.77 25.89
C TRP A 263 75.15 5.88 26.76
N GLY A 264 76.37 5.66 26.27
CA GLY A 264 77.34 4.76 26.86
C GLY A 264 78.19 5.38 27.97
N LYS A 265 78.83 4.47 28.72
CA LYS A 265 80.11 4.53 29.46
C LYS A 265 80.46 5.84 30.21
N LYS A 266 80.65 5.71 31.52
CA LYS A 266 81.94 5.36 32.15
C LYS A 266 81.70 4.75 33.53
#